data_AF-A0AA36I345-F1
#
_entry.id   AF-A0AA36I345-F1
#
_cell.length_a   1.000
_cell.length_b   1.000
_cell.length_c   1.000
_cell.angle_alpha   90.00
_cell.angle_beta   90.00
_cell.angle_gamma   90.00
#
_symmetry.space_group_name_H-M   'P 1'
#
loop_
_entity.id
_entity.type
_entity.pdbx_description
1 polymer ?
#
loop_
_entity_poly.entity_id
_entity_poly.type
_entity_poly.pdbx_seq_one_letter_code
_entity_poly.pdbx_strand_id
1 'polypeptide(L)'
;MRGCGLRDEGLDALCTTLERFDEALRPVVAVQKLSLSTNHITAEGARRLARMLSTNLKLEELDLSDNDLQKAGGEAIASGLVGNKGRLQKLNMSHNRLRAGGARPLLQRFLEMTDSKLQICIRRLAGTKHGFVLAGMTVTGLEFLGWVEQHNNNNRSEAVFPGDRIVEVNGKTDSEEMLYELTVGEVLNIMLLRDGVCMKTLDLCYNLLGTKGSEELMAIVGCKRQGSMLGNQVRLDGGRILLMNAY
;
A
#
# COMPACT_ATOMS: atom_id res chain seq x y z
N MET A 1 18.96 -1.12 5.53
CA MET A 1 19.64 -1.44 6.80
C MET A 1 19.56 -2.94 7.01
N ARG A 2 20.35 -3.72 6.27
CA ARG A 2 20.33 -5.19 6.36
C ARG A 2 21.44 -5.65 7.29
N GLY A 3 21.17 -6.58 8.20
CA GLY A 3 22.22 -7.23 8.98
C GLY A 3 22.95 -6.32 9.98
N CYS A 4 22.40 -5.14 10.32
CA CYS A 4 23.11 -4.17 11.14
C CYS A 4 22.80 -4.28 12.64
N GLY A 5 22.01 -5.28 13.04
CA GLY A 5 21.66 -5.49 14.45
C GLY A 5 20.74 -4.40 15.01
N LEU A 6 19.85 -3.85 14.17
CA LEU A 6 18.96 -2.74 14.54
C LEU A 6 18.11 -3.05 15.78
N ARG A 7 17.58 -4.29 15.87
CA ARG A 7 16.65 -4.75 16.91
C ARG A 7 15.40 -3.85 17.02
N ASP A 8 14.51 -4.17 17.94
CA ASP A 8 13.28 -3.41 18.14
C ASP A 8 13.54 -1.97 18.62
N GLU A 9 14.60 -1.76 19.40
CA GLU A 9 14.99 -0.45 19.93
C GLU A 9 15.43 0.53 18.84
N GLY A 10 16.35 0.10 17.96
CA GLY A 10 16.79 0.93 16.84
C GLY A 10 15.70 1.13 15.78
N LEU A 11 14.79 0.16 15.67
CA LEU A 11 13.63 0.25 14.79
C LEU A 11 12.64 1.32 15.24
N ASP A 12 12.51 1.56 16.55
CA ASP A 12 11.60 2.58 17.06
C ASP A 12 11.97 3.98 16.55
N ALA A 13 13.24 4.35 16.66
CA ALA A 13 13.75 5.62 16.15
C ALA A 13 13.52 5.74 14.63
N LEU A 14 13.76 4.66 13.88
CA LEU A 14 13.47 4.64 12.45
C LEU A 14 11.98 4.82 12.16
N CYS A 15 11.12 4.07 12.84
CA CYS A 15 9.67 4.18 12.69
C CYS A 15 9.21 5.60 12.99
N THR A 16 9.68 6.23 14.07
CA THR A 16 9.36 7.64 14.35
C THR A 16 9.79 8.55 13.21
N THR A 17 10.99 8.38 12.64
CA THR A 17 11.43 9.22 11.50
C THR A 17 10.64 9.00 10.20
N LEU A 18 10.11 7.79 10.00
CA LEU A 18 9.31 7.41 8.83
C LEU A 18 7.81 7.61 9.03
N GLU A 19 7.37 7.71 10.29
CA GLU A 19 6.07 8.23 10.67
C GLU A 19 5.98 9.67 10.19
N ARG A 20 4.76 10.05 9.82
CA ARG A 20 4.45 11.26 9.07
C ARG A 20 4.91 12.52 9.84
N PHE A 21 6.11 13.03 9.57
CA PHE A 21 6.56 14.34 10.03
C PHE A 21 6.06 15.43 9.10
N ASP A 22 5.36 16.40 9.70
CA ASP A 22 4.91 17.64 9.08
C ASP A 22 6.07 18.38 8.41
N GLU A 23 5.86 18.81 7.16
CA GLU A 23 6.88 19.48 6.34
C GLU A 23 7.13 20.95 6.74
N ALA A 24 6.82 21.33 7.98
CA ALA A 24 7.25 22.61 8.52
C ALA A 24 8.75 22.63 8.86
N LEU A 25 9.42 21.47 8.99
CA LEU A 25 10.76 21.44 9.62
C LEU A 25 11.88 20.66 8.93
N ARG A 26 11.66 19.91 7.84
CA ARG A 26 12.71 19.41 6.90
C ARG A 26 12.11 18.47 5.84
N PRO A 27 12.70 18.36 4.64
CA PRO A 27 12.36 17.28 3.72
C PRO A 27 12.75 15.95 4.38
N VAL A 28 11.76 15.21 4.88
CA VAL A 28 11.98 13.80 5.24
C VAL A 28 12.29 13.08 3.95
N VAL A 29 13.44 12.40 3.91
CA VAL A 29 13.86 11.53 2.82
C VAL A 29 12.67 10.65 2.43
N ALA A 30 12.20 10.77 1.18
CA ALA A 30 11.08 9.99 0.69
C ALA A 30 11.51 8.53 0.48
N VAL A 31 11.51 7.75 1.56
CA VAL A 31 11.88 6.33 1.50
C VAL A 31 10.75 5.55 0.83
N GLN A 32 10.95 5.17 -0.42
CA GLN A 32 10.06 4.27 -1.17
C GLN A 32 10.40 2.80 -0.95
N LYS A 33 11.67 2.50 -0.63
CA LYS A 33 12.18 1.13 -0.49
C LYS A 33 12.96 1.00 0.79
N LEU A 34 12.55 0.07 1.64
CA LEU A 34 13.17 -0.17 2.94
C LEU A 34 13.45 -1.66 3.13
N SER A 35 14.72 -2.00 3.28
CA SER A 35 15.13 -3.34 3.71
C SER A 35 15.62 -3.30 5.16
N LEU A 36 14.94 -4.10 5.98
CA LEU A 36 15.19 -4.36 7.40
C LEU A 36 15.50 -5.83 7.64
N SER A 37 15.95 -6.55 6.61
CA SER A 37 16.24 -7.97 6.75
C SER A 37 17.41 -8.23 7.70
N THR A 38 17.35 -9.38 8.39
CA THR A 38 18.42 -9.82 9.29
C THR A 38 18.72 -8.83 10.43
N ASN A 39 17.70 -8.30 11.10
CA ASN A 39 17.88 -7.30 12.18
C ASN A 39 17.39 -7.74 13.56
N HIS A 40 16.98 -8.99 13.71
CA HIS A 40 16.40 -9.52 14.96
C HIS A 40 15.18 -8.72 15.42
N ILE A 41 14.36 -8.26 14.47
CA ILE A 41 13.08 -7.60 14.77
C ILE A 41 12.11 -8.66 15.28
N THR A 42 11.45 -8.39 16.40
CA THR A 42 10.48 -9.30 17.00
C THR A 42 9.04 -8.85 16.74
N ALA A 43 8.07 -9.57 17.29
CA ALA A 43 6.66 -9.17 17.26
C ALA A 43 6.42 -7.74 17.82
N GLU A 44 7.25 -7.25 18.74
CA GLU A 44 7.12 -5.88 19.27
C GLU A 44 7.56 -4.83 18.24
N GLY A 45 8.71 -5.03 17.60
CA GLY A 45 9.12 -4.18 16.48
C GLY A 45 8.13 -4.21 15.32
N ALA A 46 7.52 -5.36 15.05
CA ALA A 46 6.45 -5.50 14.06
C ALA A 46 5.24 -4.59 14.35
N ARG A 47 4.82 -4.47 15.62
CA ARG A 47 3.72 -3.59 16.04
C ARG A 47 4.05 -2.12 15.81
N ARG A 48 5.30 -1.72 16.02
CA ARG A 48 5.78 -0.36 15.71
C ARG A 48 5.73 -0.10 14.21
N LEU A 49 6.27 -1.03 13.42
CA LEU A 49 6.20 -0.97 11.96
C LEU A 49 4.77 -0.91 11.44
N ALA A 50 3.83 -1.65 12.03
CA ALA A 50 2.43 -1.61 11.64
C ALA A 50 1.80 -0.22 11.82
N ARG A 51 2.14 0.50 12.90
CA ARG A 51 1.68 1.88 13.13
C ARG A 51 2.31 2.87 12.14
N MET A 52 3.60 2.70 11.84
CA MET A 52 4.25 3.51 10.81
C MET A 52 3.62 3.25 9.44
N LEU A 53 3.43 1.98 9.05
CA LEU A 53 2.83 1.60 7.77
C LEU A 53 1.41 2.14 7.57
N SER A 54 0.61 2.22 8.64
CA SER A 54 -0.76 2.71 8.56
C SER A 54 -0.86 4.21 8.26
N THR A 55 0.23 4.97 8.47
CA THR A 55 0.28 6.42 8.25
C THR A 55 1.25 6.82 7.13
N ASN A 56 2.22 5.96 6.80
CA ASN A 56 3.20 6.19 5.75
C ASN A 56 2.58 5.84 4.39
N LEU A 57 2.44 6.86 3.53
CA LEU A 57 1.88 6.72 2.18
C LEU A 57 2.93 6.79 1.07
N LYS A 58 4.22 6.74 1.42
CA LYS A 58 5.35 6.82 0.47
C LYS A 58 6.06 5.49 0.27
N LEU A 59 6.01 4.59 1.26
CA LEU A 59 6.71 3.31 1.19
C LEU A 59 6.00 2.34 0.24
N GLU A 60 6.73 1.85 -0.76
CA GLU A 60 6.26 0.95 -1.81
C GLU A 60 6.83 -0.46 -1.67
N GLU A 61 8.05 -0.60 -1.14
CA GLU A 61 8.72 -1.89 -0.96
C GLU A 61 9.26 -2.02 0.47
N LEU A 62 8.86 -3.08 1.18
CA LEU A 62 9.33 -3.41 2.51
C LEU A 62 9.85 -4.84 2.55
N ASP A 63 11.10 -4.99 2.96
CA ASP A 63 11.73 -6.28 3.19
C ASP A 63 12.00 -6.48 4.69
N LEU A 64 11.29 -7.43 5.28
CA LEU A 64 11.40 -7.85 6.68
C LEU A 64 11.96 -9.28 6.80
N SER A 65 12.55 -9.84 5.73
CA SER A 65 13.02 -11.22 5.75
C SER A 65 14.09 -11.50 6.82
N ASP A 66 14.21 -12.75 7.25
CA ASP A 66 15.21 -13.18 8.23
C ASP A 66 15.12 -12.42 9.57
N ASN A 67 13.92 -12.30 10.13
CA ASN A 67 13.68 -11.73 11.47
C ASN A 67 12.92 -12.74 12.35
N ASP A 68 12.46 -12.34 13.55
CA ASP A 68 11.72 -13.22 14.47
C ASP A 68 10.35 -12.62 14.82
N LEU A 69 9.61 -12.20 13.79
CA LEU A 69 8.29 -11.56 13.95
C LEU A 69 7.26 -12.50 14.59
N GLN A 70 7.38 -13.81 14.35
CA GLN A 70 6.48 -14.85 14.82
C GLN A 70 5.02 -14.59 14.39
N LYS A 71 4.08 -15.42 14.88
CA LYS A 71 2.64 -15.28 14.57
C LYS A 71 2.13 -13.85 14.80
N ALA A 72 2.41 -13.29 15.98
CA ALA A 72 1.90 -11.99 16.39
C ALA A 72 2.43 -10.83 15.53
N GLY A 73 3.66 -10.92 15.03
CA GLY A 73 4.20 -9.92 14.12
C GLY A 73 3.54 -9.94 12.75
N GLY A 74 3.21 -11.13 12.21
CA GLY A 74 2.43 -11.25 10.97
C GLY A 74 1.03 -10.63 11.08
N GLU A 75 0.34 -10.88 12.19
CA GLU A 75 -0.96 -10.27 12.50
C GLU A 75 -0.87 -8.74 12.61
N ALA A 76 0.17 -8.23 13.28
CA ALA A 76 0.40 -6.79 13.42
C ALA A 76 0.62 -6.11 12.06
N ILE A 77 1.51 -6.64 11.22
CA ILE A 77 1.77 -6.07 9.89
C ILE A 77 0.50 -6.11 9.04
N ALA A 78 -0.26 -7.21 9.06
CA ALA A 78 -1.54 -7.29 8.35
C ALA A 78 -2.55 -6.20 8.79
N SER A 79 -2.57 -5.86 10.09
CA SER A 79 -3.39 -4.75 10.60
C SER A 79 -2.90 -3.38 10.09
N GLY A 80 -1.58 -3.15 10.08
CA GLY A 80 -1.01 -1.90 9.57
C GLY A 80 -1.29 -1.64 8.09
N LEU A 81 -1.33 -2.70 7.28
CA LEU A 81 -1.64 -2.62 5.85
C LEU A 81 -3.03 -2.04 5.54
N VAL A 82 -3.98 -2.12 6.47
CA VAL A 82 -5.32 -1.53 6.30
C VAL A 82 -5.24 0.00 6.13
N GLY A 83 -4.41 0.67 6.94
CA GLY A 83 -4.24 2.12 6.89
C GLY A 83 -3.34 2.60 5.75
N ASN A 84 -2.50 1.72 5.22
CA ASN A 84 -1.56 2.02 4.13
C ASN A 84 -2.27 2.26 2.78
N LYS A 85 -3.59 1.98 2.68
CA LYS A 85 -4.43 2.19 1.48
C LYS A 85 -3.81 1.63 0.20
N GLY A 86 -3.13 0.48 0.32
CA GLY A 86 -2.50 -0.27 -0.77
C GLY A 86 -1.18 0.31 -1.31
N ARG A 87 -0.60 1.35 -0.69
CA ARG A 87 0.65 1.96 -1.20
C ARG A 87 1.81 0.96 -1.29
N LEU A 88 1.92 0.07 -0.33
CA LEU A 88 2.93 -0.97 -0.29
C LEU A 88 2.67 -2.00 -1.41
N GLN A 89 3.52 -1.97 -2.43
CA GLN A 89 3.46 -2.85 -3.59
C GLN A 89 4.17 -4.18 -3.36
N LYS A 90 5.24 -4.19 -2.55
CA LYS A 90 6.02 -5.40 -2.28
C LYS A 90 6.28 -5.57 -0.80
N LEU A 91 5.98 -6.76 -0.29
CA LEU A 91 6.26 -7.13 1.08
C LEU A 91 6.96 -8.49 1.11
N ASN A 92 8.19 -8.51 1.64
CA ASN A 92 8.90 -9.74 1.93
C ASN A 92 8.85 -10.03 3.43
N MET A 93 8.20 -11.13 3.80
CA MET A 93 8.04 -11.61 5.18
C MET A 93 8.65 -13.02 5.33
N SER A 94 9.52 -13.45 4.41
CA SER A 94 10.13 -14.77 4.48
C SER A 94 11.01 -14.95 5.73
N HIS A 95 11.22 -16.19 6.18
CA HIS A 95 12.09 -16.48 7.32
C HIS A 95 11.71 -15.70 8.60
N ASN A 96 10.43 -15.71 8.99
CA ASN A 96 9.92 -14.98 10.17
C ASN A 96 9.14 -15.83 11.17
N ARG A 97 9.08 -17.15 10.96
CA ARG A 97 8.37 -18.11 11.83
C ARG A 97 6.90 -17.72 12.07
N LEU A 98 6.25 -17.13 11.07
CA LEU A 98 4.86 -16.67 11.18
C LEU A 98 3.88 -17.82 11.47
N ARG A 99 4.21 -19.02 10.99
CA ARG A 99 3.31 -20.18 10.89
C ARG A 99 2.05 -19.83 10.08
N ALA A 100 1.14 -20.78 9.90
CA ALA A 100 -0.12 -20.53 9.20
C ALA A 100 -0.92 -19.38 9.82
N GLY A 101 -0.94 -19.29 11.15
CA GLY A 101 -1.70 -18.27 11.89
C GLY A 101 -1.28 -16.82 11.59
N GLY A 102 0.02 -16.55 11.46
CA GLY A 102 0.52 -15.20 11.15
C GLY A 102 0.51 -14.89 9.64
N ALA A 103 0.67 -15.92 8.79
CA ALA A 103 0.66 -15.80 7.35
C ALA A 103 -0.75 -15.59 6.77
N ARG A 104 -1.77 -16.21 7.36
CA ARG A 104 -3.18 -16.12 6.95
C ARG A 104 -3.71 -14.69 6.83
N PRO A 105 -3.61 -13.81 7.84
CA PRO A 105 -4.14 -12.46 7.73
C PRO A 105 -3.40 -11.63 6.68
N LEU A 106 -2.08 -11.82 6.51
CA LEU A 106 -1.31 -11.19 5.43
C LEU A 106 -1.81 -11.63 4.06
N LEU A 107 -2.05 -12.93 3.89
CA LEU A 107 -2.59 -13.49 2.66
C LEU A 107 -4.00 -12.96 2.37
N GLN A 108 -4.87 -12.87 3.38
CA GLN A 108 -6.20 -12.30 3.20
C GLN A 108 -6.13 -10.84 2.75
N ARG A 109 -5.30 -10.03 3.41
CA ARG A 109 -5.04 -8.63 2.99
C ARG A 109 -4.47 -8.53 1.60
N PHE A 110 -3.57 -9.44 1.23
CA PHE A 110 -3.05 -9.52 -0.13
C PHE A 110 -4.20 -9.81 -1.10
N LEU A 111 -4.98 -10.87 -0.89
CA LEU A 111 -6.04 -11.28 -1.82
C LEU A 111 -7.23 -10.30 -1.88
N GLU A 112 -7.38 -9.40 -0.91
CA GLU A 112 -8.36 -8.33 -0.96
C GLU A 112 -7.99 -7.31 -2.05
N MET A 113 -8.88 -7.19 -3.04
CA MET A 113 -8.87 -6.03 -3.95
C MET A 113 -9.64 -4.93 -3.25
N THR A 114 -8.97 -3.86 -2.85
CA THR A 114 -9.63 -2.70 -2.25
C THR A 114 -9.72 -1.59 -3.28
N ASP A 115 -10.80 -1.60 -4.06
CA ASP A 115 -11.20 -0.37 -4.74
C ASP A 115 -11.56 0.64 -3.65
N SER A 116 -10.88 1.77 -3.64
CA SER A 116 -11.09 2.81 -2.64
C SER A 116 -11.72 4.02 -3.31
N LYS A 117 -12.89 4.42 -2.83
CA LYS A 117 -13.47 5.72 -3.19
C LYS A 117 -12.83 6.80 -2.34
N LEU A 118 -12.35 7.85 -3.00
CA LEU A 118 -11.77 9.02 -2.37
C LEU A 118 -12.52 10.24 -2.86
N GLN A 119 -13.11 10.99 -1.94
CA GLN A 119 -13.76 12.26 -2.25
C GLN A 119 -12.78 13.39 -1.96
N ILE A 120 -12.59 14.29 -2.92
CA ILE A 120 -11.77 15.49 -2.75
C ILE A 120 -12.59 16.72 -3.12
N CYS A 121 -12.32 17.83 -2.44
CA CYS A 121 -12.94 19.13 -2.73
C CYS A 121 -11.82 20.13 -3.05
N ILE A 122 -11.85 20.69 -4.24
CA ILE A 122 -10.81 21.59 -4.74
C ILE A 122 -11.47 22.90 -5.20
N ARG A 123 -10.93 24.04 -4.78
CA ARG A 123 -11.38 25.36 -5.23
C ARG A 123 -10.40 25.94 -6.25
N ARG A 124 -10.93 26.41 -7.37
CA ARG A 124 -10.24 27.17 -8.42
C ARG A 124 -9.65 28.44 -7.84
N LEU A 125 -8.32 28.53 -7.85
CA LEU A 125 -7.63 29.81 -7.68
C LEU A 125 -7.43 30.44 -9.07
N ALA A 126 -7.50 31.76 -9.15
CA ALA A 126 -7.31 32.45 -10.43
C ALA A 126 -5.91 32.15 -11.01
N GLY A 127 -5.84 31.84 -12.31
CA GLY A 127 -4.59 31.63 -13.04
C GLY A 127 -3.91 30.26 -12.89
N THR A 128 -4.50 29.33 -12.14
CA THR A 128 -3.94 27.98 -11.93
C THR A 128 -4.64 26.93 -12.81
N LYS A 129 -3.89 25.91 -13.25
CA LYS A 129 -4.41 24.81 -14.07
C LYS A 129 -5.09 23.75 -13.19
N HIS A 130 -5.93 22.89 -13.78
CA HIS A 130 -6.59 21.78 -13.06
C HIS A 130 -5.57 20.87 -12.34
N GLY A 131 -4.37 20.70 -12.91
CA GLY A 131 -3.26 20.00 -12.26
C GLY A 131 -3.17 18.52 -12.56
N PHE A 132 -3.92 18.02 -13.53
CA PHE A 132 -3.89 16.63 -13.96
C PHE A 132 -4.16 16.48 -15.45
N VAL A 133 -3.68 15.38 -16.02
CA VAL A 133 -3.92 14.94 -17.39
C VAL A 133 -4.85 13.72 -17.35
N LEU A 134 -5.82 13.67 -18.25
CA LEU A 134 -6.79 12.57 -18.32
C LEU A 134 -6.66 11.75 -19.60
N ALA A 135 -6.87 10.44 -19.49
CA ALA A 135 -7.23 9.57 -20.59
C ALA A 135 -8.51 8.81 -20.20
N GLY A 136 -9.66 9.15 -20.81
CA GLY A 136 -10.95 8.52 -20.50
C GLY A 136 -11.29 8.51 -19.00
N MET A 137 -11.16 9.67 -18.33
CA MET A 137 -11.34 9.88 -16.88
C MET A 137 -10.30 9.24 -15.96
N THR A 138 -9.30 8.55 -16.50
CA THR A 138 -8.16 8.08 -15.71
C THR A 138 -7.10 9.18 -15.66
N VAL A 139 -6.65 9.53 -14.46
CA VAL A 139 -5.52 10.43 -14.26
C VAL A 139 -4.25 9.75 -14.79
N THR A 140 -3.60 10.34 -15.78
CA THR A 140 -2.36 9.81 -16.38
C THR A 140 -1.13 10.62 -16.02
N GLY A 141 -1.32 11.84 -15.51
CA GLY A 141 -0.24 12.71 -15.06
C GLY A 141 -0.75 13.79 -14.11
N LEU A 142 0.16 14.34 -13.33
CA LEU A 142 -0.07 15.51 -12.48
C LEU A 142 0.81 16.66 -13.00
N GLU A 143 0.22 17.81 -13.25
CA GLU A 143 0.96 18.99 -13.71
C GLU A 143 1.51 19.79 -12.52
N PHE A 144 2.73 20.30 -12.68
CA PHE A 144 3.36 21.20 -11.71
C PHE A 144 2.58 22.52 -11.61
N LEU A 145 2.34 22.96 -10.38
CA LEU A 145 1.60 24.14 -9.93
C LEU A 145 0.09 24.15 -10.25
N GLY A 146 -0.55 22.98 -10.37
CA GLY A 146 -2.00 22.86 -10.54
C GLY A 146 -2.78 22.62 -9.24
N TRP A 147 -4.11 22.80 -9.26
CA TRP A 147 -4.92 22.68 -8.03
C TRP A 147 -4.86 21.31 -7.39
N VAL A 148 -4.77 20.22 -8.18
CA VAL A 148 -4.59 18.88 -7.63
C VAL A 148 -3.24 18.71 -6.95
N GLU A 149 -2.16 19.28 -7.48
CA GLU A 149 -0.87 19.24 -6.78
C GLU A 149 -0.95 20.02 -5.46
N GLN A 150 -1.57 21.20 -5.49
CA GLN A 150 -1.77 22.00 -4.28
C GLN A 150 -2.66 21.28 -3.26
N HIS A 151 -3.76 20.66 -3.70
CA HIS A 151 -4.60 19.79 -2.87
C HIS A 151 -3.79 18.64 -2.31
N ASN A 152 -2.99 17.94 -3.12
CA ASN A 152 -2.15 16.84 -2.66
C ASN A 152 -1.14 17.31 -1.60
N ASN A 153 -0.56 18.50 -1.77
CA ASN A 153 0.36 19.09 -0.82
C ASN A 153 -0.34 19.40 0.51
N ASN A 154 -1.57 19.92 0.47
CA ASN A 154 -2.36 20.28 1.64
C ASN A 154 -3.05 19.06 2.30
N ASN A 155 -3.40 18.05 1.51
CA ASN A 155 -4.29 16.94 1.86
C ASN A 155 -3.64 15.60 1.48
N ARG A 156 -2.41 15.35 1.93
CA ARG A 156 -1.59 14.17 1.53
C ARG A 156 -2.25 12.81 1.76
N SER A 157 -3.13 12.66 2.75
CA SER A 157 -3.91 11.44 3.01
C SER A 157 -5.03 11.16 2.00
N GLU A 158 -5.33 12.18 1.21
CA GLU A 158 -6.35 12.28 0.17
C GLU A 158 -5.71 12.73 -1.15
N ALA A 159 -4.39 12.50 -1.29
CA ALA A 159 -3.69 12.86 -2.50
C ALA A 159 -4.20 12.01 -3.68
N VAL A 160 -4.36 12.66 -4.82
CA VAL A 160 -4.70 12.10 -6.12
C VAL A 160 -3.42 11.63 -6.80
N PHE A 161 -3.46 10.49 -7.49
CA PHE A 161 -2.30 9.94 -8.19
C PHE A 161 -2.66 9.52 -9.61
N PRO A 162 -1.66 9.41 -10.51
CA PRO A 162 -1.83 8.69 -11.75
C PRO A 162 -2.40 7.28 -11.50
N GLY A 163 -3.42 6.90 -12.26
CA GLY A 163 -4.22 5.69 -12.09
C GLY A 163 -5.56 5.91 -11.38
N ASP A 164 -5.74 7.02 -10.65
CA ASP A 164 -7.04 7.35 -10.07
C ASP A 164 -8.06 7.62 -11.18
N ARG A 165 -9.24 7.00 -11.10
CA ARG A 165 -10.32 7.22 -12.05
C ARG A 165 -11.32 8.20 -11.47
N ILE A 166 -11.64 9.25 -12.21
CA ILE A 166 -12.73 10.15 -11.86
C ILE A 166 -14.05 9.42 -12.19
N VAL A 167 -14.88 9.21 -11.17
CA VAL A 167 -16.18 8.54 -11.31
C VAL A 167 -17.36 9.46 -11.03
N GLU A 168 -17.10 10.61 -10.41
CA GLU A 168 -18.10 11.66 -10.22
C GLU A 168 -17.43 13.03 -10.14
N VAL A 169 -18.06 14.07 -10.70
CA VAL A 169 -17.65 15.47 -10.52
C VAL A 169 -18.91 16.30 -10.26
N ASN A 170 -18.99 16.98 -9.13
CA ASN A 170 -20.12 17.84 -8.75
C ASN A 170 -21.49 17.12 -8.87
N GLY A 171 -21.54 15.82 -8.52
CA GLY A 171 -22.75 15.00 -8.63
C GLY A 171 -23.04 14.46 -10.03
N LYS A 172 -22.19 14.73 -11.02
CA LYS A 172 -22.30 14.22 -12.39
C LYS A 172 -21.48 12.96 -12.57
N THR A 173 -22.04 11.95 -13.22
CA THR A 173 -21.37 10.66 -13.51
C THR A 173 -21.19 10.40 -15.01
N ASP A 174 -21.83 11.19 -15.87
CA ASP A 174 -21.65 11.13 -17.31
C ASP A 174 -20.30 11.76 -17.70
N SER A 175 -19.56 11.14 -18.62
CA SER A 175 -18.21 11.59 -18.94
C SER A 175 -18.14 12.96 -19.60
N GLU A 176 -19.12 13.34 -20.43
CA GLU A 176 -19.12 14.65 -21.07
C GLU A 176 -19.49 15.74 -20.06
N GLU A 177 -20.49 15.47 -19.20
CA GLU A 177 -20.87 16.39 -18.13
C GLU A 177 -19.74 16.57 -17.10
N MET A 178 -19.04 15.49 -16.73
CA MET A 178 -17.89 15.56 -15.83
C MET A 178 -16.76 16.40 -16.42
N LEU A 179 -16.42 16.22 -17.71
CA LEU A 179 -15.40 17.04 -18.39
C LEU A 179 -15.78 18.51 -18.43
N TYR A 180 -17.05 18.80 -18.66
CA TYR A 180 -17.55 20.17 -18.63
C TYR A 180 -17.34 20.79 -17.25
N GLU A 181 -17.81 20.13 -16.18
CA GLU A 181 -17.64 20.58 -14.79
C GLU A 181 -16.17 20.78 -14.43
N LEU A 182 -15.30 19.84 -14.80
CA LEU A 182 -13.86 19.95 -14.58
C LEU A 182 -13.27 21.21 -15.23
N THR A 183 -13.83 21.67 -16.35
CA THR A 183 -13.31 22.81 -17.12
C THR A 183 -13.80 24.16 -16.60
N VAL A 184 -15.09 24.23 -16.23
CA VAL A 184 -15.75 25.50 -15.88
C VAL A 184 -15.90 25.70 -14.37
N GLY A 185 -15.91 24.64 -13.57
CA GLY A 185 -16.23 24.67 -12.15
C GLY A 185 -15.23 25.49 -11.33
N GLU A 186 -15.77 26.36 -10.46
CA GLU A 186 -14.97 27.09 -9.47
C GLU A 186 -14.69 26.24 -8.23
N VAL A 187 -15.59 25.31 -7.89
CA VAL A 187 -15.42 24.33 -6.83
C VAL A 187 -15.71 22.97 -7.43
N LEU A 188 -14.76 22.06 -7.30
CA LEU A 188 -14.83 20.70 -7.81
C LEU A 188 -14.91 19.74 -6.63
N ASN A 189 -16.05 19.08 -6.48
CA ASN A 189 -16.21 17.92 -5.62
C ASN A 189 -16.03 16.68 -6.50
N ILE A 190 -14.86 16.06 -6.41
CA ILE A 190 -14.49 14.94 -7.28
C ILE A 190 -14.51 13.66 -6.46
N MET A 191 -15.27 12.66 -6.93
CA MET A 191 -15.13 11.30 -6.43
C MET A 191 -14.18 10.54 -7.35
N LEU A 192 -13.10 10.08 -6.75
CA LEU A 192 -12.11 9.23 -7.37
C LEU A 192 -12.36 7.79 -6.95
N LEU A 193 -12.32 6.89 -7.92
CA LEU A 193 -12.18 5.46 -7.69
C LEU A 193 -10.73 5.11 -7.94
N ARG A 194 -10.05 4.68 -6.89
CA ARG A 194 -8.71 4.17 -6.98
C ARG A 194 -8.77 2.66 -7.15
N ASP A 195 -8.72 2.24 -8.40
CA ASP A 195 -8.71 0.83 -8.79
C ASP A 195 -7.41 0.16 -8.38
N GLY A 196 -7.51 -1.07 -7.89
CA GLY A 196 -6.38 -2.00 -7.94
C GLY A 196 -5.15 -1.55 -7.14
N VAL A 197 -5.32 -0.77 -6.07
CA VAL A 197 -4.26 -0.64 -5.06
C VAL A 197 -4.15 -1.95 -4.30
N CYS A 198 -3.45 -2.87 -4.92
CA CYS A 198 -3.21 -4.19 -4.41
C CYS A 198 -1.72 -4.43 -4.47
N MET A 199 -1.20 -4.92 -3.36
CA MET A 199 0.17 -5.39 -3.27
C MET A 199 0.45 -6.35 -4.44
N LYS A 200 1.51 -6.06 -5.19
CA LYS A 200 1.94 -6.85 -6.36
C LYS A 200 2.69 -8.09 -5.96
N THR A 201 3.45 -8.03 -4.87
CA THR A 201 4.25 -9.17 -4.42
C THR A 201 4.16 -9.35 -2.92
N LEU A 202 3.80 -10.56 -2.50
CA LEU A 202 3.89 -11.00 -1.12
C LEU A 202 4.75 -12.26 -1.06
N ASP A 203 5.81 -12.21 -0.27
CA ASP A 203 6.66 -13.37 0.01
C ASP A 203 6.46 -13.86 1.45
N LEU A 204 5.98 -15.10 1.57
CA LEU A 204 5.74 -15.83 2.81
C LEU A 204 6.60 -17.11 2.91
N CYS A 205 7.60 -17.30 2.05
CA CYS A 205 8.46 -18.48 2.09
C CYS A 205 9.17 -18.66 3.45
N TYR A 206 9.45 -19.90 3.82
CA TYR A 206 10.26 -20.25 4.99
C TYR A 206 9.67 -19.74 6.32
N ASN A 207 8.36 -19.87 6.49
CA ASN A 207 7.63 -19.39 7.65
C ASN A 207 7.10 -20.49 8.56
N LEU A 208 7.61 -21.72 8.44
CA LEU A 208 7.19 -22.87 9.24
C LEU A 208 5.68 -23.11 9.11
N LEU A 209 5.16 -23.05 7.88
CA LEU A 209 3.73 -23.25 7.62
C LEU A 209 3.32 -24.70 7.91
N GLY A 210 4.21 -25.65 7.63
CA GLY A 210 3.89 -27.07 7.62
C GLY A 210 2.97 -27.42 6.44
N THR A 211 2.74 -28.72 6.25
CA THR A 211 1.87 -29.22 5.17
C THR A 211 0.43 -28.72 5.32
N LYS A 212 -0.18 -28.97 6.49
CA LYS A 212 -1.55 -28.52 6.80
C LYS A 212 -1.74 -27.01 6.69
N GLY A 213 -0.77 -26.23 7.17
CA GLY A 213 -0.84 -24.77 7.08
C GLY A 213 -0.74 -24.28 5.64
N SER A 214 0.10 -24.92 4.83
CA SER A 214 0.21 -24.61 3.40
C SER A 214 -1.07 -24.96 2.65
N GLU A 215 -1.68 -26.11 2.93
CA GLU A 215 -2.98 -26.51 2.38
C GLU A 215 -4.09 -25.52 2.75
N GLU A 216 -4.14 -25.09 4.02
CA GLU A 216 -5.10 -24.08 4.48
C GLU A 216 -4.95 -22.77 3.69
N LEU A 217 -3.73 -22.25 3.58
CA LEU A 217 -3.47 -21.01 2.85
C LEU A 217 -3.77 -21.16 1.36
N MET A 218 -3.43 -22.29 0.75
CA MET A 218 -3.77 -22.57 -0.65
C MET A 218 -5.27 -22.68 -0.88
N ALA A 219 -6.05 -23.20 0.08
CA ALA A 219 -7.50 -23.18 -0.01
C ALA A 219 -8.05 -21.75 -0.04
N ILE A 220 -7.48 -20.84 0.75
CA ILE A 220 -7.85 -19.41 0.73
C ILE A 220 -7.56 -18.79 -0.65
N VAL A 221 -6.41 -19.12 -1.26
CA VAL A 221 -6.08 -18.68 -2.62
C VAL A 221 -7.07 -19.26 -3.65
N GLY A 222 -7.31 -20.57 -3.60
CA GLY A 222 -8.18 -21.29 -4.54
C GLY A 222 -9.64 -20.84 -4.51
N CYS A 223 -10.16 -20.45 -3.33
CA CYS A 223 -11.50 -19.87 -3.19
C CYS A 223 -11.68 -18.51 -3.91
N LYS A 224 -10.59 -17.85 -4.36
CA LYS A 224 -10.61 -16.47 -4.90
C LYS A 224 -10.22 -16.34 -6.40
N ARG A 225 -10.03 -17.46 -7.14
CA ARG A 225 -9.76 -17.63 -8.60
C ARG A 225 -8.34 -18.10 -9.00
N GLN A 226 -8.33 -18.75 -10.17
CA GLN A 226 -7.33 -19.62 -10.82
C GLN A 226 -5.90 -19.04 -10.88
N GLY A 227 -5.01 -19.52 -10.02
CA GLY A 227 -3.57 -19.34 -10.19
C GLY A 227 -2.93 -20.64 -10.70
N SER A 228 -1.97 -20.53 -11.63
CA SER A 228 -1.06 -21.65 -11.92
C SER A 228 0.01 -21.69 -10.85
N MET A 229 0.21 -22.87 -10.26
CA MET A 229 1.27 -23.11 -9.29
C MET A 229 2.52 -23.58 -10.04
N LEU A 230 3.63 -22.87 -9.88
CA LEU A 230 4.91 -23.24 -10.47
C LEU A 230 5.98 -23.19 -9.38
N GLY A 231 6.28 -24.35 -8.80
CA GLY A 231 7.13 -24.43 -7.60
C GLY A 231 6.48 -23.75 -6.39
N ASN A 232 7.20 -22.84 -5.74
CA ASN A 232 6.74 -22.05 -4.60
C ASN A 232 6.00 -20.75 -5.00
N GLN A 233 5.75 -20.54 -6.29
CA GLN A 233 5.11 -19.33 -6.81
C GLN A 233 3.66 -19.60 -7.21
N VAL A 234 2.77 -18.72 -6.77
CA VAL A 234 1.39 -18.63 -7.24
C VAL A 234 1.20 -17.30 -7.95
N ARG A 235 0.81 -17.36 -9.23
CA ARG A 235 0.47 -16.18 -10.03
C ARG A 235 -1.02 -15.92 -9.96
N LEU A 236 -1.40 -14.68 -9.67
CA LEU A 236 -2.78 -14.22 -9.60
C LEU A 236 -3.04 -13.17 -10.69
N ASP A 237 -4.31 -12.84 -10.88
CA ASP A 237 -4.75 -11.80 -11.81
C ASP A 237 -4.04 -10.45 -11.58
N GLY A 238 -3.90 -9.65 -12.64
CA GLY A 238 -3.24 -8.34 -12.57
C GLY A 238 -1.72 -8.41 -12.34
N GLY A 239 -1.09 -9.55 -12.66
CA GLY A 239 0.36 -9.75 -12.57
C GLY A 239 0.88 -9.91 -11.14
N ARG A 240 0.00 -10.24 -10.19
CA ARG A 240 0.35 -10.36 -8.78
C ARG A 240 1.00 -11.71 -8.49
N ILE A 241 1.97 -11.69 -7.58
CA ILE A 241 2.82 -12.83 -7.27
C ILE A 241 2.78 -13.10 -5.77
N LEU A 242 2.37 -14.31 -5.39
CA LEU A 242 2.52 -14.85 -4.05
C LEU A 242 3.65 -15.88 -4.07
N LEU A 243 4.58 -15.78 -3.12
CA LEU A 243 5.60 -16.79 -2.88
C LEU A 243 5.30 -17.46 -1.54
N MET A 244 5.19 -18.80 -1.53
CA MET A 244 4.97 -19.58 -0.32
C MET A 244 5.48 -21.01 -0.49
N ASN A 245 6.01 -21.59 0.59
CA ASN A 245 6.42 -22.99 0.65
C ASN A 245 6.17 -23.55 2.05
N ALA A 246 6.16 -24.88 2.18
CA ALA A 246 5.72 -25.55 3.41
C ALA A 246 6.75 -25.58 4.55
N TYR A 247 8.03 -25.33 4.25
CA TYR A 247 9.14 -25.47 5.20
C TYR A 247 9.36 -24.23 6.06
#